data_AF-A0A166DYW8-F1
#
_entry.id   AF-A0A166DYW8-F1
#
_cell.length_a   1.000
_cell.length_b   1.000
_cell.length_c   1.000
_cell.angle_alpha   90.00
_cell.angle_beta   90.00
_cell.angle_gamma   90.00
#
_symmetry.space_group_name_H-M   'P 1'
#
loop_
_entity.id
_entity.type
_entity.pdbx_description
1 polymer ?
#
loop_
_entity_poly.entity_id
_entity_poly.type
_entity_poly.pdbx_seq_one_letter_code
_entity_poly.pdbx_strand_id
1 'polypeptide(L)'
;MNILDKDQLCNFHKMQNLMNLVYKILNRKKLKIEKLKEKILKNEENSNKTKNNQGTVKKGRILKTDKKRQHYHQKIKNLQKTIKDDKKEIRQLKNEIKEIEKNIDKIKLVFNSKTLKTSKKRFKKLEDMIDELPEPIAVFIKKLSKNFERSINHIKNKFLPNTNNLLECYIGVTLPRYLKKRYKTLHGIKKRLQLSKIRWIKRNVLP
;
A
#
# COMPACT_ATOMS: atom_id res chain seq x y z
N MET A 1 -3.60 2.00 25.42
CA MET A 1 -4.07 1.03 24.41
C MET A 1 -5.54 1.31 24.11
N ASN A 2 -5.85 1.86 22.93
CA ASN A 2 -7.24 2.18 22.55
C ASN A 2 -7.93 0.95 21.98
N ILE A 3 -8.69 0.27 22.83
CA ILE A 3 -9.72 -0.71 22.47
C ILE A 3 -10.96 0.09 22.05
N LEU A 4 -10.86 0.83 20.94
CA LEU A 4 -12.05 1.22 20.20
C LEU A 4 -12.27 0.11 19.18
N ASP A 5 -13.06 -0.87 19.63
CA ASP A 5 -13.80 -1.87 18.86
C ASP A 5 -13.35 -2.06 17.41
N LYS A 6 -12.49 -3.07 17.20
CA LYS A 6 -12.26 -3.63 15.86
C LYS A 6 -13.56 -4.05 15.16
N ASP A 7 -14.63 -4.23 15.92
CA ASP A 7 -15.96 -4.61 15.43
C ASP A 7 -16.75 -3.46 14.78
N GLN A 8 -16.46 -2.19 15.11
CA GLN A 8 -17.15 -1.02 14.54
C GLN A 8 -16.54 -0.49 13.24
N LEU A 9 -15.40 -1.02 12.79
CA LEU A 9 -14.78 -0.58 11.55
C LEU A 9 -15.68 -0.92 10.35
N CYS A 10 -15.87 0.05 9.45
CA CYS A 10 -16.65 -0.18 8.26
C CYS A 10 -15.99 -1.20 7.31
N ASN A 11 -16.79 -1.79 6.41
CA ASN A 11 -16.28 -2.77 5.45
C ASN A 11 -15.13 -2.22 4.60
N PHE A 12 -15.17 -0.94 4.21
CA PHE A 12 -14.07 -0.26 3.52
C PHE A 12 -12.80 -0.22 4.37
N HIS A 13 -12.87 0.23 5.63
CA HIS A 13 -11.72 0.27 6.52
C HIS A 13 -11.18 -1.12 6.86
N LYS A 14 -12.05 -2.13 7.00
CA LYS A 14 -11.64 -3.53 7.15
C LYS A 14 -10.87 -3.99 5.91
N MET A 15 -11.35 -3.67 4.70
CA MET A 15 -10.62 -3.97 3.46
C MET A 15 -9.30 -3.22 3.34
N GLN A 16 -9.29 -1.92 3.64
CA GLN A 16 -8.08 -1.09 3.65
C GLN A 16 -7.04 -1.67 4.62
N ASN A 17 -7.47 -2.03 5.83
CA ASN A 17 -6.59 -2.61 6.85
C ASN A 17 -6.03 -3.97 6.46
N LEU A 18 -6.83 -4.81 5.81
CA LEU A 18 -6.36 -6.08 5.26
C LEU A 18 -5.37 -5.83 4.11
N MET A 19 -5.63 -4.86 3.23
CA MET A 19 -4.75 -4.50 2.10
C MET A 19 -3.49 -3.73 2.51
N ASN A 20 -3.44 -3.16 3.71
CA ASN A 20 -2.27 -2.39 4.17
C ASN A 20 -0.97 -3.18 4.08
N LEU A 21 -1.00 -4.50 4.29
CA LEU A 21 0.19 -5.34 4.16
C LEU A 21 0.67 -5.40 2.71
N VAL A 22 -0.26 -5.55 1.75
CA VAL A 22 0.03 -5.54 0.32
C VAL A 22 0.59 -4.19 -0.11
N TYR A 23 -0.04 -3.08 0.31
CA TYR A 23 0.44 -1.73 0.00
C TYR A 23 1.81 -1.41 0.61
N LYS A 24 2.07 -1.86 1.85
CA LYS A 24 3.40 -1.72 2.47
C LYS A 24 4.48 -2.42 1.66
N ILE A 25 4.19 -3.61 1.14
CA ILE A 25 5.16 -4.38 0.32
C ILE A 25 5.38 -3.71 -1.03
N LEU A 26 4.32 -3.25 -1.69
CA LEU A 26 4.42 -2.45 -2.92
C LEU A 26 5.31 -1.21 -2.71
N ASN A 27 5.06 -0.45 -1.63
CA ASN A 27 5.83 0.75 -1.33
C ASN A 27 7.30 0.43 -1.04
N ARG A 28 7.59 -0.65 -0.31
CA ARG A 28 8.97 -1.12 -0.10
C ARG A 28 9.68 -1.46 -1.42
N LYS A 29 9.01 -2.16 -2.33
CA LYS A 29 9.57 -2.49 -3.66
C LYS A 29 9.79 -1.22 -4.50
N LYS A 30 8.86 -0.26 -4.48
CA LYS A 30 9.00 1.04 -5.17
C LYS A 30 10.20 1.84 -4.64
N LEU A 31 10.34 1.95 -3.31
CA LEU A 31 11.49 2.59 -2.67
C LEU A 31 12.81 1.89 -3.02
N LYS A 32 12.82 0.55 -3.10
CA LYS A 32 14.01 -0.20 -3.51
C LYS A 32 14.41 0.13 -4.95
N ILE A 33 13.44 0.27 -5.86
CA ILE A 33 13.70 0.70 -7.24
C ILE A 33 14.31 2.10 -7.28
N GLU A 34 13.80 3.05 -6.50
CA GLU A 34 14.35 4.41 -6.43
C GLU A 34 15.79 4.42 -5.95
N LYS A 35 16.10 3.71 -4.87
CA LYS A 35 17.48 3.56 -4.36
C LYS A 35 18.42 2.94 -5.39
N LEU A 36 17.96 1.92 -6.14
CA LEU A 36 18.75 1.31 -7.20
C LEU A 36 19.00 2.27 -8.36
N LYS A 37 18.00 3.11 -8.73
CA LYS A 37 18.19 4.15 -9.76
C LYS A 37 19.23 5.19 -9.33
N GLU A 38 19.16 5.68 -8.09
CA GLU A 38 20.16 6.60 -7.55
C GLU A 38 21.56 5.99 -7.54
N LYS A 39 21.67 4.72 -7.15
CA LYS A 39 22.93 3.97 -7.18
C LYS A 39 23.49 3.85 -8.60
N ILE A 40 22.63 3.57 -9.58
CA ILE A 40 23.02 3.51 -11.00
C ILE A 40 23.55 4.88 -11.45
N LEU A 41 22.84 5.98 -11.16
CA LEU A 41 23.28 7.33 -11.51
C LEU A 41 24.67 7.65 -10.93
N LYS A 42 24.88 7.39 -9.64
CA LYS A 42 26.19 7.58 -8.98
C LYS A 42 27.29 6.72 -9.62
N ASN A 43 26.98 5.47 -9.99
CA ASN A 43 27.94 4.59 -10.65
C ASN A 43 28.27 5.02 -12.08
N GLU A 44 27.28 5.55 -12.81
CA GLU A 44 27.45 6.10 -14.17
C GLU A 44 28.34 7.36 -14.11
N GLU A 45 28.09 8.28 -13.17
CA GLU A 45 28.97 9.44 -12.91
C GLU A 45 30.40 9.03 -12.55
N ASN A 46 30.56 8.07 -11.64
CA ASN A 46 31.88 7.57 -11.24
C ASN A 46 32.62 6.90 -12.40
N SER A 47 31.92 6.17 -13.25
CA SER A 47 32.49 5.59 -14.47
C SER A 47 32.98 6.70 -15.41
N ASN A 48 32.21 7.77 -15.60
CA ASN A 48 32.59 8.89 -16.47
C ASN A 48 33.78 9.68 -15.91
N LYS A 49 33.80 9.98 -14.60
CA LYS A 49 34.96 10.58 -13.92
C LYS A 49 36.22 9.72 -14.10
N THR A 50 36.07 8.40 -13.95
CA THR A 50 37.18 7.44 -14.10
C THR A 50 37.71 7.43 -15.54
N LYS A 51 36.84 7.53 -16.55
CA LYS A 51 37.23 7.65 -17.96
C LYS A 51 37.98 8.96 -18.23
N ASN A 52 37.48 10.08 -17.72
CA ASN A 52 38.11 11.40 -17.91
C ASN A 52 39.51 11.45 -17.27
N ASN A 53 39.66 10.87 -16.07
CA ASN A 53 40.96 10.78 -15.39
C ASN A 53 41.96 9.83 -16.06
N GLN A 54 41.50 8.96 -16.97
CA GLN A 54 42.36 8.04 -17.72
C GLN A 54 43.13 8.75 -18.86
N GLY A 55 42.79 10.01 -19.19
CA GLY A 55 43.45 10.79 -20.24
C GLY A 55 43.13 10.28 -21.65
N THR A 56 44.00 10.59 -22.63
CA THR A 56 43.85 10.14 -24.01
C THR A 56 43.88 8.61 -24.10
N VAL A 57 42.77 8.01 -24.53
CA VAL A 57 42.63 6.56 -24.65
C VAL A 57 43.50 6.07 -25.82
N LYS A 58 44.69 5.53 -25.52
CA LYS A 58 45.52 4.84 -26.52
C LYS A 58 44.72 3.69 -27.14
N LYS A 59 44.53 3.68 -28.46
CA LYS A 59 43.86 2.56 -29.15
C LYS A 59 44.72 1.28 -29.04
N GLY A 60 44.08 0.11 -28.93
CA GLY A 60 44.76 -1.19 -28.86
C GLY A 60 44.79 -1.85 -27.47
N ARG A 61 45.48 -2.98 -27.38
CA ARG A 61 45.53 -3.85 -26.18
C ARG A 61 46.27 -3.16 -25.03
N ILE A 62 45.80 -3.36 -23.80
CA ILE A 62 46.47 -2.84 -22.60
C ILE A 62 47.72 -3.70 -22.34
N LEU A 63 48.90 -3.08 -22.30
CA LEU A 63 50.16 -3.74 -21.97
C LEU A 63 50.16 -4.24 -20.52
N LYS A 64 50.82 -5.38 -20.25
CA LYS A 64 50.90 -5.97 -18.90
C LYS A 64 51.61 -5.06 -17.89
N THR A 65 52.52 -4.21 -18.37
CA THR A 65 53.33 -3.27 -17.57
C THR A 65 52.55 -2.02 -17.14
N ASP A 66 51.48 -1.65 -17.84
CA ASP A 66 50.69 -0.45 -17.56
C ASP A 66 49.64 -0.72 -16.48
N LYS A 67 50.11 -0.84 -15.23
CA LYS A 67 49.27 -1.14 -14.05
C LYS A 67 48.16 -0.09 -13.83
N LYS A 68 48.45 1.18 -14.11
CA LYS A 68 47.49 2.29 -13.93
C LYS A 68 46.31 2.15 -14.89
N ARG A 69 46.57 1.87 -16.16
CA ARG A 69 45.51 1.68 -17.17
C ARG A 69 44.70 0.41 -16.92
N GLN A 70 45.35 -0.68 -16.50
CA GLN A 70 44.64 -1.91 -16.09
C GLN A 70 43.70 -1.66 -14.91
N HIS A 71 44.18 -0.95 -13.89
CA HIS A 71 43.37 -0.61 -12.72
C HIS A 71 42.12 0.19 -13.11
N TYR A 72 42.26 1.24 -13.91
CA TYR A 72 41.09 2.02 -14.38
C TYR A 72 40.13 1.19 -15.23
N HIS A 73 40.65 0.38 -16.15
CA HIS A 73 39.83 -0.50 -16.97
C HIS A 73 39.03 -1.49 -16.13
N GLN A 74 39.68 -2.14 -15.16
CA GLN A 74 39.03 -3.07 -14.25
C GLN A 74 37.97 -2.37 -13.38
N LYS A 75 38.26 -1.16 -12.89
CA LYS A 75 37.30 -0.35 -12.13
C LYS A 75 36.06 -0.01 -12.95
N ILE A 76 36.23 0.44 -14.20
CA ILE A 76 35.10 0.73 -15.11
C ILE A 76 34.31 -0.53 -15.41
N LYS A 77 34.98 -1.65 -15.70
CA LYS A 77 34.34 -2.94 -15.97
C LYS A 77 33.48 -3.41 -14.78
N ASN A 78 34.00 -3.26 -13.56
CA ASN A 78 33.27 -3.59 -12.34
C ASN A 78 32.04 -2.71 -12.15
N LEU A 79 32.17 -1.38 -12.34
CA LEU A 79 31.04 -0.44 -12.28
C LEU A 79 29.97 -0.74 -13.35
N GLN A 80 30.39 -1.11 -14.56
CA GLN A 80 29.45 -1.49 -15.62
C GLN A 80 28.71 -2.79 -15.31
N LYS A 81 29.40 -3.76 -14.69
CA LYS A 81 28.79 -5.01 -14.23
C LYS A 81 27.74 -4.74 -13.16
N THR A 82 28.06 -3.92 -12.14
CA THR A 82 27.09 -3.58 -11.09
C THR A 82 25.88 -2.82 -11.64
N ILE A 83 26.07 -1.88 -12.56
CA ILE A 83 24.96 -1.18 -13.24
C ILE A 83 24.07 -2.17 -14.00
N LYS A 84 24.65 -3.15 -14.70
CA LYS A 84 23.89 -4.17 -15.43
C LYS A 84 23.06 -5.03 -14.48
N ASP A 85 23.66 -5.46 -13.37
CA ASP A 85 23.00 -6.27 -12.36
C ASP A 85 21.87 -5.50 -11.66
N ASP A 86 22.11 -4.25 -11.25
CA ASP A 86 21.10 -3.36 -10.66
C ASP A 86 19.95 -3.09 -11.66
N LYS A 87 20.23 -2.92 -12.96
CA LYS A 87 19.20 -2.78 -14.02
C LYS A 87 18.37 -4.06 -14.18
N LYS A 88 18.97 -5.25 -14.04
CA LYS A 88 18.26 -6.53 -14.07
C LYS A 88 17.33 -6.67 -12.86
N GLU A 89 17.81 -6.31 -11.68
CA GLU A 89 17.01 -6.32 -10.44
C GLU A 89 15.81 -5.37 -10.54
N ILE A 90 15.99 -4.16 -11.07
CA ILE A 90 14.88 -3.22 -11.31
C ILE A 90 13.81 -3.83 -12.23
N ARG A 91 14.21 -4.56 -13.28
CA ARG A 91 13.25 -5.22 -14.20
C ARG A 91 12.43 -6.29 -13.47
N GLN A 92 13.08 -7.11 -12.65
CA GLN A 92 12.41 -8.13 -11.83
C GLN A 92 11.40 -7.49 -10.87
N LEU A 93 11.83 -6.49 -10.09
CA LEU A 93 10.94 -5.77 -9.15
C LEU A 93 9.75 -5.11 -9.85
N LYS A 94 9.94 -4.55 -11.05
CA LYS A 94 8.83 -3.98 -11.85
C LYS A 94 7.83 -5.05 -12.28
N ASN A 95 8.29 -6.24 -12.66
CA ASN A 95 7.40 -7.33 -13.05
C ASN A 95 6.57 -7.83 -11.86
N GLU A 96 7.22 -8.01 -10.69
CA GLU A 96 6.53 -8.37 -9.45
C GLU A 96 5.49 -7.33 -9.03
N ILE A 97 5.81 -6.03 -9.13
CA ILE A 97 4.84 -4.97 -8.85
C ILE A 97 3.64 -5.06 -9.79
N LYS A 98 3.87 -5.23 -11.11
CA LYS A 98 2.79 -5.36 -12.10
C LYS A 98 1.89 -6.56 -11.80
N GLU A 99 2.47 -7.68 -11.38
CA GLU A 99 1.71 -8.87 -11.01
C GLU A 99 0.83 -8.65 -9.79
N ILE A 100 1.38 -8.02 -8.74
CA ILE A 100 0.61 -7.64 -7.55
C ILE A 100 -0.53 -6.68 -7.91
N GLU A 101 -0.26 -5.66 -8.74
CA GLU A 101 -1.26 -4.68 -9.18
C GLU A 101 -2.41 -5.35 -9.96
N LYS A 102 -2.10 -6.26 -10.89
CA LYS A 102 -3.11 -7.05 -11.61
C LYS A 102 -4.03 -7.84 -10.66
N ASN A 103 -3.45 -8.47 -9.64
CA ASN A 103 -4.22 -9.24 -8.68
C ASN A 103 -5.07 -8.35 -7.75
N ILE A 104 -4.57 -7.16 -7.39
CA ILE A 104 -5.37 -6.14 -6.69
C ILE A 104 -6.59 -5.75 -7.54
N ASP A 105 -6.43 -5.57 -8.85
CA ASP A 105 -7.54 -5.21 -9.72
C ASP A 105 -8.57 -6.34 -9.84
N LYS A 106 -8.12 -7.61 -9.91
CA LYS A 106 -9.03 -8.78 -9.81
C LYS A 106 -9.83 -8.75 -8.50
N ILE A 107 -9.21 -8.41 -7.39
CA ILE A 107 -9.87 -8.30 -6.08
C ILE A 107 -10.89 -7.16 -6.09
N LYS A 108 -10.56 -5.99 -6.65
CA LYS A 108 -11.53 -4.88 -6.81
C LYS A 108 -12.76 -5.30 -7.60
N LEU A 109 -12.60 -6.13 -8.63
CA LEU A 109 -13.73 -6.65 -9.42
C LEU A 109 -14.67 -7.54 -8.59
N VAL A 110 -14.19 -8.21 -7.54
CA VAL A 110 -15.06 -8.98 -6.63
C VAL A 110 -16.04 -8.05 -5.93
N PHE A 111 -15.55 -6.95 -5.38
CA PHE A 111 -16.36 -5.99 -4.63
C PHE A 111 -17.23 -5.11 -5.54
N ASN A 112 -16.75 -4.76 -6.73
CA ASN A 112 -17.52 -3.95 -7.70
C ASN A 112 -18.54 -4.78 -8.52
N SER A 113 -18.78 -6.03 -8.13
CA SER A 113 -19.73 -6.90 -8.82
C SER A 113 -21.18 -6.44 -8.61
N LYS A 114 -21.97 -6.44 -9.69
CA LYS A 114 -23.39 -6.04 -9.63
C LYS A 114 -24.26 -7.04 -8.85
N THR A 115 -23.91 -8.32 -8.85
CA THR A 115 -24.70 -9.37 -8.22
C THR A 115 -23.88 -10.20 -7.25
N LEU A 116 -24.51 -10.67 -6.16
CA LEU A 116 -23.88 -11.54 -5.18
C LEU A 116 -23.31 -12.82 -5.80
N LYS A 117 -24.06 -13.44 -6.72
CA LYS A 117 -23.62 -14.67 -7.41
C LYS A 117 -22.33 -14.44 -8.18
N THR A 118 -22.22 -13.31 -8.89
CA THR A 118 -20.98 -12.96 -9.62
C THR A 118 -19.82 -12.67 -8.68
N SER A 119 -20.06 -11.98 -7.56
CA SER A 119 -19.04 -11.70 -6.55
C SER A 119 -18.50 -12.99 -5.94
N LYS A 120 -19.39 -13.90 -5.48
CA LYS A 120 -19.01 -15.21 -4.94
C LYS A 120 -18.22 -16.05 -5.96
N LYS A 121 -18.66 -16.09 -7.23
CA LYS A 121 -17.95 -16.82 -8.29
C LYS A 121 -16.54 -16.27 -8.54
N ARG A 122 -16.38 -14.94 -8.57
CA ARG A 122 -15.08 -14.28 -8.74
C ARG A 122 -14.16 -14.52 -7.54
N PHE A 123 -14.69 -14.47 -6.33
CA PHE A 123 -13.93 -14.76 -5.11
C PHE A 123 -13.47 -16.21 -5.06
N LYS A 124 -14.35 -17.16 -5.36
CA LYS A 124 -13.99 -18.58 -5.40
C LYS A 124 -12.83 -18.85 -6.36
N LYS A 125 -12.85 -18.25 -7.56
CA LYS A 125 -11.71 -18.35 -8.50
C LYS A 125 -10.38 -17.84 -7.91
N LEU A 126 -10.43 -16.81 -7.06
CA LEU A 126 -9.21 -16.30 -6.40
C LEU A 126 -8.76 -17.21 -5.25
N GLU A 127 -9.70 -17.87 -4.59
CA GLU A 127 -9.45 -18.86 -3.55
C GLU A 127 -8.90 -20.17 -4.14
N ASP A 128 -9.37 -20.58 -5.32
CA ASP A 128 -8.85 -21.76 -6.03
C ASP A 128 -7.39 -21.54 -6.49
N MET A 129 -7.00 -20.29 -6.78
CA MET A 129 -5.65 -19.93 -7.23
C MET A 129 -4.72 -19.49 -6.08
N ILE A 130 -5.05 -19.76 -4.81
CA ILE A 130 -4.37 -19.13 -3.67
C ILE A 130 -2.88 -19.45 -3.58
N ASP A 131 -2.48 -20.65 -4.03
CA ASP A 131 -1.10 -21.14 -3.96
C ASP A 131 -0.21 -20.54 -5.05
N GLU A 132 -0.80 -20.10 -6.17
CA GLU A 132 -0.10 -19.42 -7.26
C GLU A 132 0.05 -17.91 -7.02
N LEU A 133 -0.67 -17.36 -6.04
CA LEU A 133 -0.70 -15.93 -5.80
C LEU A 133 0.52 -15.46 -4.98
N PRO A 134 0.97 -14.21 -5.19
CA PRO A 134 1.99 -13.62 -4.33
C PRO A 134 1.56 -13.70 -2.87
N GLU A 135 2.46 -14.15 -1.99
CA GLU A 135 2.22 -14.37 -0.56
C GLU A 135 1.41 -13.24 0.13
N PRO A 136 1.67 -11.93 -0.12
CA PRO A 136 0.90 -10.86 0.50
C PRO A 136 -0.59 -10.90 0.16
N ILE A 137 -0.90 -11.28 -1.08
CA ILE A 137 -2.25 -11.40 -1.61
C ILE A 137 -2.90 -12.68 -1.10
N ALA A 138 -2.18 -13.79 -1.06
CA ALA A 138 -2.68 -15.05 -0.50
C ALA A 138 -3.10 -14.87 0.97
N VAL A 139 -2.25 -14.21 1.78
CA VAL A 139 -2.57 -13.86 3.18
C VAL A 139 -3.79 -12.95 3.28
N PHE A 140 -3.91 -11.97 2.37
CA PHE A 140 -5.09 -11.11 2.30
C PHE A 140 -6.37 -11.93 2.04
N ILE A 141 -6.35 -12.83 1.05
CA ILE A 141 -7.51 -13.66 0.68
C ILE A 141 -7.89 -14.60 1.82
N LYS A 142 -6.92 -15.27 2.46
CA LYS A 142 -7.17 -16.14 3.63
C LYS A 142 -7.82 -15.41 4.82
N LYS A 143 -7.50 -14.12 5.00
CA LYS A 143 -8.15 -13.29 6.03
C LYS A 143 -9.52 -12.79 5.59
N LEU A 144 -9.67 -12.51 4.30
CA LEU A 144 -10.92 -12.06 3.71
C LEU A 144 -11.98 -13.16 3.73
N SER A 145 -11.62 -14.42 3.44
CA SER A 145 -12.57 -15.55 3.39
C SER A 145 -13.41 -15.67 4.67
N LYS A 146 -12.79 -15.50 5.84
CA LYS A 146 -13.45 -15.52 7.16
C LYS A 146 -14.61 -14.52 7.30
N ASN A 147 -14.52 -13.37 6.62
CA ASN A 147 -15.50 -12.28 6.73
C ASN A 147 -16.13 -11.93 5.37
N PHE A 148 -15.98 -12.79 4.36
CA PHE A 148 -16.29 -12.46 2.98
C PHE A 148 -17.78 -12.14 2.80
N GLU A 149 -18.67 -12.96 3.33
CA GLU A 149 -20.12 -12.75 3.23
C GLU A 149 -20.56 -11.41 3.83
N ARG A 150 -19.99 -11.03 4.98
CA ARG A 150 -20.25 -9.73 5.62
C ARG A 150 -19.76 -8.57 4.76
N SER A 151 -18.63 -8.74 4.08
CA SER A 151 -18.05 -7.69 3.24
C SER A 151 -18.85 -7.40 1.98
N ILE A 152 -19.49 -8.40 1.39
CA ILE A 152 -20.32 -8.26 0.17
C ILE A 152 -21.80 -7.98 0.46
N ASN A 153 -22.19 -7.83 1.73
CA ASN A 153 -23.60 -7.62 2.10
C ASN A 153 -24.20 -6.34 1.49
N HIS A 154 -23.37 -5.34 1.21
CA HIS A 154 -23.78 -4.12 0.49
C HIS A 154 -24.26 -4.39 -0.94
N ILE A 155 -23.83 -5.49 -1.57
CA ILE A 155 -24.32 -5.90 -2.89
C ILE A 155 -25.76 -6.43 -2.80
N LYS A 156 -26.14 -7.02 -1.65
CA LYS A 156 -27.49 -7.52 -1.40
C LYS A 156 -28.47 -6.40 -1.07
N ASN A 157 -28.02 -5.43 -0.29
CA ASN A 157 -28.88 -4.38 0.26
C ASN A 157 -28.56 -3.02 -0.37
N LYS A 158 -29.46 -2.50 -1.20
CA LYS A 158 -29.33 -1.20 -1.87
C LYS A 158 -29.23 -0.02 -0.90
N PHE A 159 -29.75 -0.15 0.32
CA PHE A 159 -29.65 0.87 1.36
C PHE A 159 -28.26 0.91 2.04
N LEU A 160 -27.47 -0.15 1.90
CA LEU A 160 -26.09 -0.18 2.38
C LEU A 160 -25.18 0.33 1.26
N PRO A 161 -24.50 1.48 1.44
CA PRO A 161 -23.54 1.93 0.46
C PRO A 161 -22.34 0.98 0.41
N ASN A 162 -21.72 0.83 -0.77
CA ASN A 162 -20.48 0.05 -0.95
C ASN A 162 -19.36 0.55 -0.02
N THR A 163 -19.36 1.85 0.26
CA THR A 163 -18.52 2.48 1.28
C THR A 163 -19.41 3.05 2.39
N ASN A 164 -19.17 2.75 3.68
CA ASN A 164 -19.83 3.44 4.81
C ASN A 164 -19.42 4.93 4.94
N ASN A 165 -18.87 5.51 3.88
CA ASN A 165 -18.35 6.85 3.85
C ASN A 165 -19.43 7.91 4.14
N LEU A 166 -20.74 7.60 4.13
CA LEU A 166 -21.75 8.58 4.53
C LEU A 166 -21.66 8.93 6.02
N LEU A 167 -21.57 7.94 6.92
CA LEU A 167 -21.43 8.19 8.35
C LEU A 167 -20.03 8.73 8.67
N GLU A 168 -18.99 8.21 8.02
CA GLU A 168 -17.61 8.65 8.21
C GLU A 168 -17.34 10.03 7.59
N CYS A 169 -17.94 10.39 6.44
CA CYS A 169 -17.95 11.76 5.93
C CYS A 169 -18.80 12.66 6.83
N TYR A 170 -19.93 12.18 7.34
CA TYR A 170 -20.73 12.99 8.25
C TYR A 170 -19.95 13.32 9.53
N ILE A 171 -19.33 12.32 10.15
CA ILE A 171 -18.52 12.48 11.36
C ILE A 171 -17.18 13.18 11.07
N GLY A 172 -16.56 12.91 9.93
CA GLY A 172 -15.20 13.32 9.58
C GLY A 172 -15.11 14.63 8.80
N VAL A 173 -16.10 14.97 7.98
CA VAL A 173 -16.12 16.15 7.11
C VAL A 173 -17.18 17.15 7.57
N THR A 174 -18.46 16.76 7.62
CA THR A 174 -19.58 17.73 7.83
C THR A 174 -19.71 18.21 9.26
N LEU A 175 -19.42 17.38 10.27
CA LEU A 175 -19.50 17.81 11.67
C LEU A 175 -18.48 18.93 11.96
N PRO A 176 -18.84 19.97 12.72
CA PRO A 176 -17.86 20.93 13.24
C PRO A 176 -16.84 20.28 14.19
N ARG A 177 -15.60 20.78 14.19
CA ARG A 177 -14.47 20.21 14.96
C ARG A 177 -14.75 20.11 16.47
N TYR A 178 -15.51 21.07 17.02
CA TYR A 178 -15.89 21.07 18.44
C TYR A 178 -16.89 19.95 18.79
N LEU A 179 -17.81 19.61 17.88
CA LEU A 179 -18.72 18.47 18.05
C LEU A 179 -17.97 17.15 17.90
N LYS A 180 -17.02 17.05 16.96
CA LYS A 180 -16.16 15.87 16.83
C LYS A 180 -15.40 15.58 18.13
N LYS A 181 -14.74 16.59 18.72
CA LYS A 181 -14.03 16.43 20.01
C LYS A 181 -14.96 15.95 21.13
N ARG A 182 -16.20 16.44 21.15
CA ARG A 182 -17.21 16.10 22.17
C ARG A 182 -17.71 14.67 22.06
N TYR A 183 -17.85 14.13 20.86
CA TYR A 183 -18.39 12.79 20.61
C TYR A 183 -17.33 11.74 20.25
N LYS A 184 -16.03 12.11 20.25
CA LYS A 184 -14.92 11.20 19.92
C LYS A 184 -14.72 10.07 20.94
N THR A 185 -15.06 10.30 22.20
CA THR A 185 -14.84 9.34 23.29
C THR A 185 -16.16 9.05 24.01
N LEU A 186 -16.32 7.82 24.51
CA LEU A 186 -17.45 7.43 25.36
C LEU A 186 -17.65 8.39 26.53
N HIS A 187 -16.57 8.83 27.15
CA HIS A 187 -16.61 9.83 28.24
C HIS A 187 -17.21 11.16 27.77
N GLY A 188 -16.81 11.67 26.60
CA GLY A 188 -17.35 12.91 26.04
C GLY A 188 -18.84 12.81 25.71
N ILE A 189 -19.28 11.67 25.17
CA ILE A 189 -20.70 11.37 24.90
C ILE A 189 -21.49 11.38 26.21
N LYS A 190 -21.05 10.61 27.22
CA LYS A 190 -21.71 10.54 28.54
C LYS A 190 -21.83 11.90 29.20
N LYS A 191 -20.74 12.68 29.21
CA LYS A 191 -20.72 14.05 29.76
C LYS A 191 -21.69 14.97 29.04
N ARG A 192 -21.80 14.87 27.71
CA ARG A 192 -22.77 15.66 26.93
C ARG A 192 -24.21 15.26 27.25
N LEU A 193 -24.53 13.97 27.33
CA LEU A 193 -25.87 13.50 27.70
C LEU A 193 -26.26 13.99 29.09
N GLN A 194 -25.36 13.91 30.07
CA GLN A 194 -25.59 14.44 31.41
C GLN A 194 -25.85 15.95 31.41
N LEU A 195 -25.01 16.74 30.74
CA LEU A 195 -25.19 18.18 30.64
C LEU A 195 -26.50 18.58 29.93
N SER A 196 -26.89 17.83 28.89
CA SER A 196 -28.19 18.03 28.22
C SER A 196 -29.35 17.73 29.15
N LYS A 197 -29.27 16.62 29.92
CA LYS A 197 -30.29 16.26 30.92
C LYS A 197 -30.43 17.35 31.99
N ILE A 198 -29.33 17.85 32.53
CA ILE A 198 -29.33 18.94 33.53
C ILE A 198 -29.98 20.20 32.96
N ARG A 199 -29.64 20.60 31.72
CA ARG A 199 -30.25 21.79 31.09
C ARG A 199 -31.74 21.63 30.84
N TRP A 200 -32.18 20.43 30.44
CA TRP A 200 -33.59 20.15 30.22
C TRP A 200 -34.37 20.22 31.54
N ILE A 201 -33.82 19.63 32.62
CA ILE A 201 -34.42 19.71 33.97
C ILE A 201 -34.49 21.17 34.43
N LYS A 202 -33.40 21.93 34.33
CA LYS A 202 -33.35 23.36 34.68
C LYS A 202 -34.28 24.25 33.85
N ARG A 203 -34.75 23.81 32.69
CA ARG A 203 -35.62 24.61 31.82
C ARG A 203 -37.09 24.28 32.01
N ASN A 204 -37.41 23.03 32.35
CA ASN A 204 -38.80 22.54 32.36
C ASN A 204 -39.31 22.17 33.77
N VAL A 205 -38.41 21.90 34.73
CA VAL A 205 -38.77 21.42 36.06
C VAL A 205 -38.49 22.48 37.13
N LEU A 206 -37.45 23.29 36.94
CA LEU A 206 -37.10 24.41 37.80
C LEU A 206 -37.34 25.70 37.00
N PRO A 207 -38.57 26.25 36.94
CA PRO A 207 -38.78 27.58 36.39
C PRO A 207 -38.00 28.66 37.17
#